data_AF-A0A937KAP1-F1
#
_entry.id   AF-A0A937KAP1-F1
#
_cell.length_a   1.000
_cell.length_b   1.000
_cell.length_c   1.000
_cell.angle_alpha   90.00
_cell.angle_beta   90.00
_cell.angle_gamma   90.00
#
_symmetry.space_group_name_H-M   'P 1'
#
loop_
_entity.id
_entity.type
_entity.pdbx_description
1 polymer ?
#
loop_
_entity_poly.entity_id
_entity_poly.type
_entity_poly.pdbx_seq_one_letter_code
_entity_poly.pdbx_strand_id
1 'polypeptide(L)'
;MEQAKYIFLSLLFCSCIYADDEALESLGEMEVYTPIYAGEEDNIISFQDSYPLKKPGKIYVYGSYLFVNEQQIGIHIINNENPAELEYVVFFRLPGNVDMAVRGNYLYADHVGDLVAINISDLRKPVVSTRIEGIYSYAVMMPPEPGYFECIDRARKHLMIGWEKKIVENPECYW
;
A
#
# COMPACT_ATOMS: atom_id res chain seq x y z
N MET A 1 -86.34 -22.84 -15.07
CA MET A 1 -86.19 -21.36 -15.15
C MET A 1 -86.10 -20.91 -13.70
N GLU A 2 -85.02 -20.40 -13.13
CA GLU A 2 -83.95 -19.55 -13.63
C GLU A 2 -82.61 -19.85 -12.92
N GLN A 3 -81.54 -19.86 -13.73
CA GLN A 3 -80.16 -19.43 -13.52
C GLN A 3 -79.51 -19.51 -12.11
N ALA A 4 -78.47 -20.34 -12.03
CA ALA A 4 -77.43 -20.30 -11.00
C ALA A 4 -76.59 -19.01 -11.07
N LYS A 5 -76.15 -18.48 -9.92
CA LYS A 5 -74.98 -17.61 -9.85
C LYS A 5 -74.11 -17.99 -8.66
N TYR A 6 -73.14 -18.84 -8.94
CA TYR A 6 -71.95 -19.05 -8.10
C TYR A 6 -71.18 -17.72 -8.06
N ILE A 7 -71.03 -17.13 -6.87
CA ILE A 7 -70.12 -16.00 -6.68
C ILE A 7 -68.73 -16.60 -6.49
N PHE A 8 -67.97 -16.56 -7.58
CA PHE A 8 -66.58 -16.96 -7.67
C PHE A 8 -65.72 -16.00 -6.83
N LEU A 9 -65.07 -16.53 -5.80
CA LEU A 9 -64.10 -15.85 -4.95
C LEU A 9 -62.85 -15.53 -5.79
N SER A 10 -62.80 -14.35 -6.44
CA SER A 10 -61.59 -13.86 -7.09
C SER A 10 -60.69 -13.17 -6.06
N LEU A 11 -59.90 -13.97 -5.35
CA LEU A 11 -58.68 -13.52 -4.68
C LEU A 11 -57.76 -12.93 -5.76
N LEU A 12 -57.74 -11.60 -5.86
CA LEU A 12 -56.69 -10.85 -6.54
C LEU A 12 -55.40 -11.05 -5.74
N PHE A 13 -54.74 -12.20 -5.94
CA PHE A 13 -53.30 -12.29 -5.72
C PHE A 13 -52.65 -11.43 -6.81
N CYS A 14 -52.54 -10.14 -6.53
CA CYS A 14 -51.48 -9.34 -7.11
C CYS A 14 -50.18 -9.88 -6.52
N SER A 15 -49.67 -10.97 -7.10
CA SER A 15 -48.28 -11.33 -6.91
C SER A 15 -47.50 -10.19 -7.55
N CYS A 16 -47.07 -9.24 -6.73
CA CYS A 16 -45.92 -8.43 -7.07
C CYS A 16 -44.81 -9.42 -7.40
N ILE A 17 -44.55 -9.63 -8.69
CA ILE A 17 -43.27 -10.14 -9.12
C ILE A 17 -42.33 -8.98 -8.78
N TYR A 18 -41.83 -8.97 -7.55
CA TYR A 18 -40.54 -8.35 -7.27
C TYR A 18 -39.54 -9.19 -8.08
N ALA A 19 -39.38 -8.82 -9.35
CA ALA A 19 -38.20 -9.17 -10.09
C ALA A 19 -37.09 -8.34 -9.43
N ASP A 20 -36.54 -8.91 -8.36
CA ASP A 20 -35.29 -8.45 -7.74
C ASP A 20 -34.16 -8.93 -8.68
N ASP A 21 -34.18 -8.40 -9.89
CA ASP A 21 -33.09 -8.45 -10.87
C ASP A 21 -32.80 -6.98 -11.19
N GLU A 22 -32.42 -6.21 -10.17
CA GLU A 22 -31.59 -5.04 -10.42
C GLU A 22 -30.30 -5.60 -11.02
N ALA A 23 -30.21 -5.58 -12.36
CA ALA A 23 -28.96 -5.82 -13.04
C ALA A 23 -27.94 -4.88 -12.40
N LEU A 24 -26.92 -5.46 -11.74
CA LEU A 24 -25.80 -4.72 -11.16
C LEU A 24 -25.34 -3.73 -12.24
N GLU A 25 -25.57 -2.43 -12.03
CA GLU A 25 -25.19 -1.44 -13.02
C GLU A 25 -23.69 -1.58 -13.24
N SER A 26 -23.33 -2.02 -14.46
CA SER A 26 -21.93 -2.15 -14.85
C SER A 26 -21.31 -0.76 -14.78
N LEU A 27 -20.34 -0.58 -13.89
CA LEU A 27 -19.57 0.66 -13.76
C LEU A 27 -18.76 0.97 -15.04
N GLY A 28 -18.56 -0.01 -15.91
CA GLY A 28 -17.78 0.12 -17.14
C GLY A 28 -16.27 0.24 -16.85
N GLU A 29 -15.53 0.71 -17.84
CA GLU A 29 -14.10 1.02 -17.70
C GLU A 29 -13.91 2.34 -16.96
N MET A 30 -13.09 2.35 -15.92
CA MET A 30 -12.72 3.56 -15.20
C MET A 30 -11.26 3.53 -14.74
N GLU A 31 -10.62 4.70 -14.71
CA GLU A 31 -9.28 4.84 -14.15
C GLU A 31 -9.35 4.82 -12.62
N VAL A 32 -8.73 3.81 -12.02
CA VAL A 32 -8.73 3.56 -10.58
C VAL A 32 -7.35 3.19 -10.07
N TYR A 33 -7.20 3.16 -8.75
CA TYR A 33 -5.98 2.64 -8.13
C TYR A 33 -5.94 1.12 -8.17
N THR A 34 -4.76 0.59 -8.52
CA THR A 34 -4.45 -0.84 -8.52
C THR A 34 -3.24 -1.12 -7.64
N PRO A 35 -3.25 -2.20 -6.83
CA PRO A 35 -2.18 -2.46 -5.88
C PRO A 35 -0.93 -2.95 -6.63
N ILE A 36 0.23 -2.38 -6.27
CA ILE A 36 1.54 -2.85 -6.73
C ILE A 36 2.04 -3.86 -5.72
N TYR A 37 2.38 -5.07 -6.18
CA TYR A 37 3.02 -6.10 -5.38
C TYR A 37 4.49 -6.21 -5.74
N ALA A 38 5.33 -6.36 -4.72
CA ALA A 38 6.75 -6.57 -4.87
C ALA A 38 7.08 -7.81 -5.72
N GLY A 39 8.04 -7.63 -6.63
CA GLY A 39 8.69 -8.69 -7.38
C GLY A 39 9.95 -9.22 -6.71
N GLU A 40 10.70 -10.06 -7.41
CA GLU A 40 11.98 -10.59 -6.91
C GLU A 40 13.03 -9.49 -6.71
N GLU A 41 13.07 -8.51 -7.61
CA GLU A 41 13.96 -7.34 -7.53
C GLU A 41 13.71 -6.46 -6.30
N ASP A 42 12.46 -6.38 -5.85
CA ASP A 42 12.07 -5.58 -4.69
C ASP A 42 12.52 -6.20 -3.38
N ASN A 43 12.85 -7.50 -3.37
CA ASN A 43 13.45 -8.14 -2.21
C ASN A 43 14.93 -7.80 -2.01
N ILE A 44 15.57 -7.18 -3.02
CA ILE A 44 16.99 -6.85 -3.00
C ILE A 44 17.20 -5.50 -2.33
N ILE A 45 17.87 -5.56 -1.19
CA ILE A 45 18.35 -4.38 -0.46
C ILE A 45 19.71 -3.97 -1.03
N SER A 46 19.87 -2.69 -1.39
CA SER A 46 21.11 -2.18 -1.98
C SER A 46 21.48 -0.78 -1.53
N PHE A 47 22.77 -0.43 -1.69
CA PHE A 47 23.33 0.88 -1.34
C PHE A 47 23.75 1.61 -2.60
N GLN A 48 23.44 2.91 -2.65
CA GLN A 48 23.77 3.78 -3.76
C GLN A 48 24.40 5.07 -3.22
N ASP A 49 25.39 5.62 -3.92
CA ASP A 49 26.06 6.85 -3.49
C ASP A 49 25.12 8.06 -3.57
N SER A 50 24.14 8.03 -4.46
CA SER A 50 23.19 9.12 -4.63
C SER A 50 21.86 8.62 -5.16
N TYR A 51 20.79 9.23 -4.64
CA TYR A 51 19.43 9.13 -5.18
C TYR A 51 18.78 10.51 -5.01
N PRO A 52 18.06 11.04 -6.01
CA PRO A 52 17.39 12.32 -5.88
C PRO A 52 16.23 12.24 -4.89
N LEU A 53 16.14 13.21 -3.98
CA LEU A 53 14.97 13.35 -3.12
C LEU A 53 13.76 13.82 -3.95
N LYS A 54 12.70 13.02 -4.01
CA LYS A 54 11.51 13.30 -4.82
C LYS A 54 10.25 13.37 -3.97
N LYS A 55 10.01 12.36 -3.15
CA LYS A 55 8.83 12.20 -2.33
C LYS A 55 9.24 11.84 -0.89
N PRO A 56 9.83 12.80 -0.15
CA PRO A 56 10.23 12.57 1.22
C PRO A 56 9.01 12.24 2.09
N GLY A 57 9.17 11.24 2.95
CA GLY A 57 8.24 10.87 3.99
C GLY A 57 8.75 11.27 5.36
N LYS A 58 8.81 10.30 6.28
CA LYS A 58 9.26 10.51 7.65
C LYS A 58 10.73 10.92 7.70
N ILE A 59 11.07 11.80 8.63
CA ILE A 59 12.45 12.20 8.94
C ILE A 59 12.78 11.72 10.36
N TYR A 60 13.96 11.14 10.54
CA TYR A 60 14.49 10.74 11.84
C TYR A 60 15.87 11.38 12.07
N VAL A 61 16.09 11.94 13.26
CA VAL A 61 17.36 12.58 13.62
C VAL A 61 18.18 11.62 14.49
N TYR A 62 19.41 11.34 14.08
CA TYR A 62 20.34 10.47 14.80
C TYR A 62 21.72 11.13 14.90
N GLY A 63 22.01 11.73 16.06
CA GLY A 63 23.19 12.59 16.22
C GLY A 63 23.12 13.77 15.26
N SER A 64 24.19 13.98 14.48
CA SER A 64 24.24 15.00 13.43
C SER A 64 23.67 14.53 12.08
N TYR A 65 23.08 13.33 12.00
CA TYR A 65 22.57 12.77 10.75
C TYR A 65 21.05 12.82 10.67
N LEU A 66 20.55 13.04 9.46
CA LEU A 66 19.15 12.89 9.09
C LEU A 66 18.98 11.59 8.30
N PHE A 67 17.99 10.82 8.71
CA PHE A 67 17.48 9.69 7.96
C PHE A 67 16.16 10.16 7.36
N VAL A 68 16.09 10.21 6.04
CA VAL A 68 14.91 10.70 5.32
C VAL A 68 14.35 9.57 4.49
N ASN A 69 13.14 9.11 4.80
CA ASN A 69 12.45 8.11 4.00
C ASN A 69 12.10 8.75 2.65
N GLU A 70 12.44 8.07 1.55
CA GLU A 70 11.87 8.30 0.23
C GLU A 70 10.78 7.26 0.05
N GLN A 71 9.52 7.72 0.08
CA GLN A 71 8.36 6.85 0.27
C GLN A 71 8.36 5.67 -0.71
N GLN A 72 8.31 4.45 -0.17
CA GLN A 72 8.29 3.17 -0.90
C GLN A 72 9.59 2.83 -1.65
N ILE A 73 10.61 3.68 -1.64
CA ILE A 73 11.88 3.45 -2.36
C ILE A 73 13.03 3.14 -1.41
N GLY A 74 13.14 3.85 -0.28
CA GLY A 74 14.31 3.70 0.59
C GLY A 74 14.52 4.82 1.59
N ILE A 75 15.75 4.96 2.07
CA ILE A 75 16.14 5.91 3.11
C ILE A 75 17.43 6.64 2.70
N HIS A 76 17.40 7.96 2.68
CA HIS A 76 18.58 8.79 2.57
C HIS A 76 19.24 8.93 3.94
N ILE A 77 20.57 8.79 4.00
CA ILE A 77 21.39 9.18 5.15
C ILE A 77 22.13 10.45 4.77
N ILE A 78 21.87 11.52 5.51
CA ILE A 78 22.38 12.87 5.22
C ILE A 78 23.11 13.35 6.47
N ASN A 79 24.37 13.77 6.32
CA ASN A 79 25.08 14.48 7.37
C ASN A 79 24.59 15.94 7.41
N ASN A 80 24.15 16.35 8.58
CA ASN A 80 23.58 17.66 8.90
C ASN A 80 24.37 18.35 10.03
N GLU A 81 25.68 18.10 10.11
CA GLU A 81 26.57 18.81 11.04
C GLU A 81 26.60 20.32 10.76
N ASN A 82 26.55 20.71 9.48
CA ASN A 82 26.32 22.09 9.04
C ASN A 82 24.96 22.20 8.31
N PRO A 83 23.90 22.72 8.95
CA PRO A 83 22.59 22.85 8.30
C PRO A 83 22.56 23.76 7.07
N ALA A 84 23.57 24.61 6.86
CA ALA A 84 23.70 25.41 5.65
C ALA A 84 24.30 24.63 4.47
N GLU A 85 24.90 23.46 4.72
CA GLU A 85 25.58 22.63 3.73
C GLU A 85 25.38 21.14 4.06
N LEU A 86 24.32 20.55 3.50
CA LEU A 86 24.00 19.14 3.69
C LEU A 86 24.91 18.23 2.85
N GLU A 87 25.45 17.18 3.47
CA GLU A 87 26.21 16.14 2.78
C GLU A 87 25.37 14.85 2.67
N TYR A 88 24.99 14.47 1.45
CA TYR A 88 24.31 13.19 1.19
C TYR A 88 25.33 12.06 1.24
N VAL A 89 25.21 11.19 2.24
CA VAL A 89 26.23 10.17 2.55
C VAL A 89 26.00 8.90 1.75
N VAL A 90 24.78 8.36 1.82
CA VAL A 90 24.37 7.15 1.11
C VAL A 90 22.85 7.13 0.98
N PHE A 91 22.36 6.51 -0.09
CA PHE A 91 20.98 6.12 -0.23
C PHE A 91 20.83 4.61 -0.05
N PHE A 92 19.97 4.21 0.86
CA PHE A 92 19.62 2.83 1.11
C PHE A 92 18.34 2.48 0.35
N ARG A 93 18.48 1.79 -0.78
CA ARG A 93 17.32 1.30 -1.53
C ARG A 93 16.70 0.15 -0.74
N LEU A 94 15.49 0.42 -0.25
CA LEU A 94 14.70 -0.47 0.59
C LEU A 94 13.25 -0.42 0.08
N PRO A 95 12.90 -1.18 -0.97
CA PRO A 95 11.58 -1.16 -1.57
C PRO A 95 10.45 -1.42 -0.57
N GLY A 96 9.35 -0.69 -0.73
CA GLY A 96 8.21 -0.75 0.18
C GLY A 96 8.46 -0.10 1.55
N ASN A 97 9.59 0.57 1.77
CA ASN A 97 9.86 1.25 3.04
C ASN A 97 8.94 2.46 3.23
N VAL A 98 8.25 2.51 4.38
CA VAL A 98 7.39 3.63 4.78
C VAL A 98 7.83 4.16 6.14
N ASP A 99 8.07 3.27 7.12
CA ASP A 99 8.50 3.66 8.45
C ASP A 99 9.93 3.19 8.78
N MET A 100 10.52 3.88 9.75
CA MET A 100 11.81 3.60 10.31
C MET A 100 11.92 4.09 11.76
N ALA A 101 12.79 3.43 12.52
CA ALA A 101 13.21 3.83 13.86
C ALA A 101 14.68 3.49 14.09
N VAL A 102 15.38 4.24 14.93
CA VAL A 102 16.78 3.95 15.28
C VAL A 102 16.91 3.67 16.77
N ARG A 103 17.64 2.62 17.13
CA ARG A 103 18.02 2.33 18.53
C ARG A 103 19.47 1.86 18.60
N GLY A 104 20.31 2.68 19.24
CA GLY A 104 21.76 2.44 19.24
C GLY A 104 22.28 2.39 17.80
N ASN A 105 23.07 1.37 17.47
CA ASN A 105 23.63 1.19 16.13
C ASN A 105 22.70 0.43 15.17
N TYR A 106 21.40 0.36 15.45
CA TYR A 106 20.46 -0.35 14.58
C TYR A 106 19.35 0.57 14.08
N LEU A 107 19.23 0.63 12.75
CA LEU A 107 18.07 1.14 12.03
C LEU A 107 17.10 -0.02 11.81
N TYR A 108 15.87 0.14 12.28
CA TYR A 108 14.75 -0.75 12.04
C TYR A 108 13.89 -0.11 10.97
N ALA A 109 13.55 -0.86 9.93
CA ALA A 109 12.82 -0.31 8.79
C ALA A 109 11.91 -1.38 8.17
N ASP A 110 10.80 -0.92 7.59
CA ASP A 110 9.89 -1.78 6.84
C ASP A 110 10.49 -2.11 5.48
N HIS A 111 10.29 -3.33 5.00
CA HIS A 111 10.73 -3.76 3.69
C HIS A 111 9.86 -4.91 3.17
N VAL A 112 8.98 -4.64 2.19
CA VAL A 112 8.13 -5.66 1.55
C VAL A 112 7.44 -6.61 2.56
N GLY A 113 6.71 -6.05 3.54
CA GLY A 113 6.01 -6.85 4.56
C GLY A 113 6.91 -7.37 5.70
N ASP A 114 8.22 -7.21 5.58
CA ASP A 114 9.20 -7.62 6.57
C ASP A 114 9.64 -6.45 7.45
N LEU A 115 10.12 -6.78 8.65
CA LEU A 115 10.91 -5.87 9.47
C LEU A 115 12.39 -6.21 9.31
N VAL A 116 13.18 -5.25 8.86
CA VAL A 116 14.63 -5.40 8.74
C VAL A 116 15.35 -4.56 9.79
N ALA A 117 16.35 -5.17 10.43
CA ALA A 117 17.30 -4.49 11.30
C ALA A 117 18.64 -4.36 10.58
N ILE A 118 19.10 -3.12 10.42
CA ILE A 118 20.32 -2.75 9.71
C ILE A 118 21.30 -2.17 10.72
N ASN A 119 22.48 -2.77 10.81
CA ASN A 119 23.57 -2.21 11.58
C ASN A 119 24.11 -0.97 10.86
N ILE A 120 24.06 0.17 11.55
CA ILE A 120 24.47 1.50 11.10
C ILE A 120 25.67 2.04 11.90
N SER A 121 26.50 1.15 12.47
CA SER A 121 27.74 1.57 13.16
C SER A 121 28.73 2.27 12.24
N ASP A 122 28.71 1.91 10.94
CA ASP A 122 29.32 2.66 9.85
C ASP A 122 28.20 3.14 8.92
N LEU A 123 27.93 4.45 8.94
CA LEU A 123 26.84 5.05 8.16
C LEU A 123 27.11 5.06 6.65
N ARG A 124 28.37 4.92 6.22
CA ARG A 124 28.73 4.80 4.80
C ARG A 124 28.61 3.35 4.32
N LYS A 125 28.62 2.40 5.24
CA LYS A 125 28.50 0.97 4.94
C LYS A 125 27.55 0.25 5.91
N PRO A 126 26.25 0.57 5.90
CA PRO A 126 25.31 -0.16 6.72
C PRO A 126 25.24 -1.63 6.28
N VAL A 127 24.87 -2.53 7.19
CA VAL A 127 24.78 -3.97 6.90
C VAL A 127 23.49 -4.53 7.48
N VAL A 128 22.71 -5.24 6.66
CA VAL A 128 21.52 -5.95 7.13
C VAL A 128 21.96 -7.01 8.14
N SER A 129 21.49 -6.88 9.38
CA SER A 129 21.84 -7.78 10.48
C SER A 129 20.79 -8.87 10.67
N THR A 130 19.51 -8.53 10.56
CA THR A 130 18.40 -9.45 10.79
C THR A 130 17.20 -9.05 9.96
N ARG A 131 16.42 -10.03 9.53
CA ARG A 131 15.13 -9.87 8.86
C ARG A 131 14.12 -10.75 9.57
N ILE A 132 12.96 -10.18 9.89
CA ILE A 132 11.79 -10.92 10.36
C ILE A 132 10.75 -10.84 9.26
N GLU A 133 10.51 -11.98 8.62
CA GLU A 133 9.67 -12.06 7.44
C GLU A 133 8.18 -12.00 7.77
N GLY A 134 7.39 -11.32 6.94
CA GLY A 134 5.93 -11.37 6.95
C GLY A 134 5.26 -10.90 8.25
N ILE A 135 5.95 -10.08 9.05
CA ILE A 135 5.41 -9.58 10.33
C ILE A 135 4.37 -8.48 10.12
N TYR A 136 4.45 -7.74 9.03
CA TYR A 136 3.50 -6.69 8.70
C TYR A 136 2.34 -7.26 7.89
N SER A 137 1.24 -7.56 8.59
CA SER A 137 -0.05 -7.87 7.94
C SER A 137 -1.04 -6.70 7.92
N TYR A 138 -0.68 -5.58 8.57
CA TYR A 138 -1.65 -4.64 9.16
C TYR A 138 -1.82 -3.30 8.47
N ALA A 139 -0.96 -2.90 7.55
CA ALA A 139 -1.21 -1.70 6.76
C ALA A 139 -1.51 -2.12 5.32
N VAL A 140 -2.75 -2.53 5.09
CA VAL A 140 -3.31 -2.26 3.77
C VAL A 140 -3.24 -0.73 3.64
N MET A 141 -2.23 -0.23 2.93
CA MET A 141 -2.22 1.17 2.54
C MET A 141 -3.50 1.36 1.74
N MET A 142 -4.43 2.18 2.23
CA MET A 142 -5.57 2.56 1.42
C MET A 142 -5.07 3.35 0.21
N PRO A 143 -5.79 3.32 -0.92
CA PRO A 143 -5.45 4.19 -2.03
C PRO A 143 -5.31 5.65 -1.58
N PRO A 144 -4.47 6.48 -2.24
CA PRO A 144 -4.25 7.86 -1.82
C PRO A 144 -5.52 8.74 -1.78
N GLU A 145 -6.52 8.42 -2.63
CA GLU A 145 -7.76 9.18 -2.79
C GLU A 145 -8.96 8.22 -2.68
N PRO A 146 -10.06 8.61 -1.98
CA PRO A 146 -11.30 7.83 -1.91
C PRO A 146 -11.89 7.54 -3.28
N GLY A 147 -12.54 6.38 -3.43
CA GLY A 147 -13.11 5.95 -4.70
C GLY A 147 -13.03 4.45 -4.94
N TYR A 148 -13.48 4.01 -6.12
CA TYR A 148 -13.30 2.63 -6.54
C TYR A 148 -11.83 2.32 -6.80
N PHE A 149 -11.44 1.08 -6.53
CA PHE A 149 -10.10 0.56 -6.72
C PHE A 149 -10.14 -0.95 -7.00
N GLU A 150 -9.05 -1.49 -7.56
CA GLU A 150 -8.91 -2.94 -7.73
C GLU A 150 -8.69 -3.59 -6.37
N CYS A 151 -9.53 -4.58 -6.05
CA CYS A 151 -9.48 -5.28 -4.78
C CYS A 151 -8.10 -5.87 -4.51
N ILE A 152 -7.63 -5.70 -3.27
CA ILE A 152 -6.35 -6.26 -2.85
C ILE A 152 -6.45 -7.78 -2.74
N ASP A 153 -5.49 -8.45 -3.36
CA ASP A 153 -5.28 -9.89 -3.24
C ASP A 153 -4.88 -10.20 -1.79
N ARG A 154 -5.80 -10.85 -1.07
CA ARG A 154 -5.60 -11.22 0.33
C ARG A 154 -4.40 -12.15 0.54
N ALA A 155 -4.05 -12.97 -0.45
CA ALA A 155 -2.89 -13.87 -0.36
C ALA A 155 -1.57 -13.10 -0.51
N ARG A 156 -1.57 -12.01 -1.27
CA ARG A 156 -0.37 -11.21 -1.60
C ARG A 156 -0.29 -9.88 -0.85
N LYS A 157 -1.25 -9.57 0.03
CA LYS A 157 -1.31 -8.29 0.77
C LYS A 157 -0.03 -7.89 1.50
N HIS A 158 0.76 -8.86 1.97
CA HIS A 158 2.03 -8.61 2.67
C HIS A 158 3.14 -8.12 1.71
N LEU A 159 2.99 -8.38 0.41
CA LEU A 159 3.91 -7.93 -0.63
C LEU A 159 3.50 -6.58 -1.24
N MET A 160 2.40 -5.98 -0.78
CA MET A 160 1.90 -4.74 -1.36
C MET A 160 2.84 -3.58 -1.02
N ILE A 161 3.41 -2.96 -2.05
CA ILE A 161 4.40 -1.87 -1.91
C ILE A 161 3.87 -0.52 -2.35
N GLY A 162 2.68 -0.44 -2.94
CA GLY A 162 2.07 0.84 -3.30
C GLY A 162 0.82 0.73 -4.18
N TRP A 163 0.49 1.84 -4.83
CA TRP A 163 -0.65 1.99 -5.73
C TRP A 163 -0.22 2.66 -7.02
N GLU A 164 -0.80 2.23 -8.14
CA GLU A 164 -0.70 2.89 -9.44
C GLU A 164 -2.08 3.07 -10.07
N LYS A 165 -2.25 4.09 -10.91
CA LYS A 165 -3.50 4.30 -11.65
C LYS A 165 -3.52 3.45 -12.91
N LYS A 166 -4.59 2.68 -13.11
CA LYS A 166 -4.86 1.91 -14.34
C LYS A 166 -6.34 1.96 -14.67
N ILE A 167 -6.67 1.71 -15.93
CA ILE A 167 -8.06 1.49 -16.36
C ILE A 167 -8.46 0.06 -15.97
N VAL A 168 -9.53 -0.07 -15.21
CA VAL A 168 -10.10 -1.35 -14.77
C VAL A 168 -11.57 -1.38 -15.18
N GLU A 169 -12.02 -2.52 -15.68
CA GLU A 169 -13.43 -2.77 -15.99
C GLU A 169 -14.17 -3.23 -14.74
N ASN A 170 -15.26 -2.54 -14.39
CA ASN A 170 -16.15 -2.89 -13.27
C ASN A 170 -15.43 -3.13 -11.93
N PRO A 171 -14.67 -2.16 -11.39
CA PRO A 171 -13.98 -2.35 -10.12
C PRO A 171 -14.96 -2.57 -8.96
N GLU A 172 -14.69 -3.56 -8.12
CA GLU A 172 -15.62 -4.00 -7.07
C GLU A 172 -15.35 -3.36 -5.70
N CYS A 173 -14.13 -2.92 -5.43
CA CYS A 173 -13.75 -2.38 -4.13
C CYS A 173 -13.87 -0.85 -4.10
N TYR A 174 -14.35 -0.31 -2.99
CA TYR A 174 -14.51 1.13 -2.74
C TYR A 174 -14.02 1.47 -1.33
N TRP A 175 -13.37 2.62 -1.16
CA TRP A 175 -12.96 3.11 0.16
C TRP A 175 -13.28 4.58 0.39
#